data_AF-A0A1Y3N2Z6-F1
#
_entry.id   AF-A0A1Y3N2Z6-F1
#
_cell.length_a   1.000
_cell.length_b   1.000
_cell.length_c   1.000
_cell.angle_alpha   90.00
_cell.angle_beta   90.00
_cell.angle_gamma   90.00
#
_symmetry.space_group_name_H-M   'P 1'
#
loop_
_entity.id
_entity.type
_entity.pdbx_description
1 polymer ?
#
loop_
_entity_poly.entity_id
_entity_poly.type
_entity_poly.pdbx_seq_one_letter_code
_entity_poly.pdbx_strand_id
1 'polypeptide(L)'
;YEVEDVEDDEDKPGVKKRYIFPVKCVLEIPSEDNQKPYFPIGHEVLSLYPNSSCFYKATIIKTPNEHKNSSNGKPAYIVRFEDDDEAEREVPADRVLDMPPKMKLKEDK
;
A
#
# COMPACT_ATOMS: atom_id res chain seq x y z
N TYR A 1 13.93 10.51 7.48
CA TYR A 1 14.30 10.20 6.09
C TYR A 1 14.01 11.40 5.23
N GLU A 2 14.87 11.66 4.25
CA GLU A 2 14.50 12.43 3.06
C GLU A 2 13.89 11.41 2.08
N VAL A 3 12.74 11.74 1.50
CA VAL A 3 12.05 10.90 0.50
C VAL A 3 11.71 11.76 -0.72
N GLU A 4 11.77 11.15 -1.89
CA GLU A 4 11.38 11.76 -3.17
C GLU A 4 10.08 11.12 -3.64
N ASP A 5 9.16 11.93 -4.14
CA ASP A 5 7.89 11.47 -4.72
C ASP A 5 8.13 10.74 -6.05
N VAL A 6 7.34 9.69 -6.32
CA VAL A 6 7.42 8.94 -7.58
C VAL A 6 6.67 9.65 -8.70
N GLU A 7 5.73 10.55 -8.38
CA GLU A 7 5.05 11.43 -9.34
C GLU A 7 5.79 12.77 -9.49
N ASP A 8 5.51 13.50 -10.58
CA ASP A 8 6.08 14.83 -10.79
C ASP A 8 5.29 15.88 -9.99
N ASP A 9 5.89 17.02 -9.72
CA ASP A 9 5.18 18.19 -9.21
C ASP A 9 4.08 18.62 -10.21
N GLU A 10 2.83 18.56 -9.78
CA GLU A 10 1.64 19.01 -10.54
C GLU A 10 1.82 20.40 -11.18
N ASP A 11 2.51 21.32 -10.48
CA ASP A 11 2.80 22.68 -10.96
C ASP A 11 4.04 22.74 -11.88
N LYS A 12 4.89 21.71 -11.88
CA LYS A 12 6.22 21.69 -12.54
C LYS A 12 6.58 20.30 -13.09
N PRO A 13 6.07 19.91 -14.27
CA PRO A 13 6.44 18.67 -14.94
C PRO A 13 7.96 18.51 -15.08
N GLY A 14 8.46 17.29 -14.83
CA GLY A 14 9.88 16.96 -14.80
C GLY A 14 10.61 17.29 -13.49
N VAL A 15 9.93 17.85 -12.48
CA VAL A 15 10.50 18.12 -11.14
C VAL A 15 9.87 17.19 -10.12
N LYS A 16 10.68 16.44 -9.36
CA LYS A 16 10.20 15.62 -8.24
C LYS A 16 10.05 16.44 -6.95
N LYS A 17 8.98 16.21 -6.20
CA LYS A 17 8.84 16.74 -4.83
C LYS A 17 9.69 15.93 -3.86
N ARG A 18 10.28 16.60 -2.86
CA ARG A 18 11.02 15.96 -1.78
C ARG A 18 10.51 16.41 -0.42
N TYR A 19 10.47 15.47 0.51
CA TYR A 19 9.92 15.67 1.84
C TYR A 19 10.87 15.10 2.91
N ILE A 20 10.88 15.72 4.08
CA ILE A 20 11.64 15.24 5.24
C ILE A 20 10.64 14.74 6.28
N PHE A 21 10.64 13.43 6.52
CA PHE A 21 9.73 12.78 7.47
C PHE A 21 10.47 12.13 8.64
N PRO A 22 9.91 12.17 9.87
CA PRO A 22 10.32 11.29 10.96
C PRO A 22 10.20 9.81 10.57
N VAL A 23 11.06 8.95 11.12
CA VAL A 23 11.07 7.49 10.90
C VAL A 23 9.67 6.87 10.99
N LYS A 24 8.90 7.25 12.02
CA LYS A 24 7.54 6.76 12.29
C LYS A 24 6.48 7.09 11.20
N CYS A 25 6.79 7.95 10.24
CA CYS A 25 5.91 8.32 9.14
C CYS A 25 6.30 7.65 7.81
N VAL A 26 7.32 6.77 7.81
CA VAL A 26 7.80 6.06 6.62
C VAL A 26 7.57 4.57 6.83
N LEU A 27 6.91 3.93 5.88
CA LEU A 27 6.71 2.47 5.85
C LEU A 27 7.61 1.87 4.77
N GLU A 28 8.29 0.78 5.11
CA GLU A 28 9.11 0.03 4.15
C GLU A 28 8.21 -0.86 3.29
N ILE A 29 8.33 -0.72 1.96
CA ILE A 29 7.67 -1.61 1.01
C ILE A 29 8.38 -2.97 1.04
N PRO A 30 7.66 -4.12 1.18
CA PRO A 30 8.26 -5.44 1.16
C PRO A 30 9.06 -5.71 -0.12
N SER A 31 10.29 -6.20 0.04
CA SER A 31 11.05 -6.83 -1.04
C SER A 31 10.71 -8.32 -1.16
N GLU A 32 10.97 -8.92 -2.32
CA GLU A 32 10.71 -10.35 -2.58
C GLU A 32 11.51 -11.28 -1.65
N ASP A 33 12.67 -10.83 -1.17
CA ASP A 33 13.50 -11.54 -0.18
C ASP A 33 12.88 -11.58 1.23
N ASN A 34 11.97 -10.65 1.54
CA ASN A 34 11.39 -10.49 2.87
C ASN A 34 10.12 -11.37 3.01
N GLN A 35 10.33 -12.69 3.09
CA GLN A 35 9.27 -13.69 3.24
C GLN A 35 8.50 -13.57 4.58
N LYS A 36 7.62 -12.58 4.65
CA LYS A 36 6.61 -12.45 5.71
C LYS A 36 5.40 -13.35 5.39
N PRO A 37 4.70 -13.90 6.40
CA PRO A 37 3.45 -14.60 6.17
C PRO A 37 2.40 -13.65 5.55
N TYR A 38 1.53 -14.19 4.69
CA TYR A 38 0.45 -13.40 4.10
C TYR A 38 -0.56 -12.95 5.15
N PHE A 39 -1.14 -11.75 4.96
CA PHE A 39 -2.23 -11.25 5.79
C PHE A 39 -3.48 -12.15 5.64
N PRO A 40 -4.22 -12.42 6.73
CA PRO A 40 -5.44 -13.23 6.65
C PRO A 40 -6.60 -12.45 6.02
N ILE A 41 -7.61 -13.18 5.55
CA ILE A 41 -8.90 -12.59 5.12
C ILE A 41 -9.51 -11.76 6.27
N GLY A 42 -10.05 -10.60 5.94
CA GLY A 42 -10.64 -9.66 6.89
C GLY A 42 -9.64 -8.73 7.57
N HIS A 43 -8.33 -8.87 7.33
CA HIS A 43 -7.33 -7.94 7.85
C HIS A 43 -7.40 -6.58 7.12
N GLU A 44 -7.29 -5.48 7.88
CA GLU A 44 -7.20 -4.12 7.35
C GLU A 44 -5.74 -3.82 6.96
N VAL A 45 -5.53 -3.26 5.76
CA VAL A 45 -4.21 -3.01 5.18
C VAL A 45 -4.16 -1.64 4.51
N LEU A 46 -2.94 -1.12 4.30
CA LEU A 46 -2.68 -0.09 3.29
C LEU A 46 -2.28 -0.76 1.98
N SER A 47 -3.05 -0.54 0.92
CA SER A 47 -2.84 -1.15 -0.39
C SER A 47 -2.66 -0.06 -1.45
N LEU A 48 -1.72 -0.25 -2.38
CA LEU A 48 -1.59 0.62 -3.55
C LEU A 48 -2.86 0.50 -4.41
N TYR A 49 -3.50 1.63 -4.76
CA TYR A 49 -4.68 1.58 -5.65
C TYR A 49 -4.23 1.41 -7.12
N PRO A 50 -4.91 0.57 -7.92
CA PRO A 50 -4.52 0.31 -9.30
C PRO A 50 -4.31 1.58 -10.14
N ASN A 51 -3.19 1.63 -10.88
CA ASN A 51 -2.78 2.77 -11.73
C ASN A 51 -2.55 4.10 -10.97
N SER A 52 -2.18 4.05 -9.68
CA SER A 52 -1.78 5.21 -8.88
C SER A 52 -0.46 4.99 -8.14
N SER A 53 0.13 6.06 -7.61
CA SER A 53 1.23 6.00 -6.64
C SER A 53 0.77 5.91 -5.17
N CYS A 54 -0.53 6.04 -4.91
CA CYS A 54 -1.09 6.24 -3.58
C CYS A 54 -1.57 4.96 -2.91
N PHE A 55 -1.29 4.85 -1.60
CA PHE A 55 -1.78 3.76 -0.75
C PHE A 55 -3.05 4.19 -0.01
N TYR A 56 -4.08 3.35 -0.07
CA TYR A 56 -5.39 3.57 0.53
C TYR A 56 -5.75 2.42 1.47
N LYS A 57 -6.68 2.67 2.40
CA LYS A 57 -7.17 1.62 3.30
C LYS A 57 -8.01 0.61 2.52
N ALA A 58 -7.72 -0.66 2.74
CA ALA A 58 -8.43 -1.78 2.13
C ALA A 58 -8.54 -2.97 3.10
N THR A 59 -9.43 -3.91 2.78
CA THR A 59 -9.61 -5.17 3.50
C THR A 59 -9.22 -6.34 2.61
N ILE A 60 -8.50 -7.32 3.16
CA ILE A 60 -8.17 -8.56 2.44
C ILE A 60 -9.43 -9.41 2.23
N ILE A 61 -9.75 -9.74 0.99
CA ILE A 61 -10.88 -10.62 0.61
C ILE A 61 -10.40 -12.02 0.24
N LYS A 62 -9.24 -12.16 -0.42
CA LYS A 62 -8.60 -13.46 -0.74
C LYS A 62 -7.08 -13.37 -0.60
N THR A 63 -6.45 -14.42 -0.10
CA THR A 63 -4.98 -14.51 0.03
C THR A 63 -4.33 -15.08 -1.25
N PRO A 64 -3.01 -14.89 -1.46
CA PRO A 64 -2.31 -15.47 -2.62
C PRO A 64 -2.33 -17.02 -2.66
N ASN A 65 -2.55 -17.68 -1.52
CA ASN A 65 -2.68 -19.14 -1.46
C ASN A 65 -4.01 -19.65 -2.05
N GLU A 66 -5.04 -18.81 -1.98
CA GLU A 66 -6.38 -19.07 -2.54
C GLU A 66 -6.46 -18.56 -3.98
N HIS A 67 -5.83 -17.41 -4.26
CA HIS A 67 -5.74 -16.82 -5.60
C HIS A 67 -4.56 -17.38 -6.41
N LYS A 68 -4.60 -18.67 -6.69
CA LYS A 68 -3.52 -19.41 -7.38
C LYS A 68 -3.27 -18.99 -8.83
N ASN A 69 -4.19 -18.23 -9.44
CA ASN A 69 -4.16 -17.79 -10.82
C ASN A 69 -4.03 -16.26 -10.93
N SER A 70 -3.09 -15.67 -10.17
CA SER A 70 -2.73 -14.25 -10.32
C SER A 70 -2.33 -13.93 -11.75
N SER A 71 -2.81 -12.79 -12.25
CA SER A 71 -2.65 -12.34 -13.64
C SER A 71 -1.21 -12.28 -14.13
N ASN A 72 -0.26 -12.04 -13.22
CA ASN A 72 1.16 -11.85 -13.51
C ASN A 72 2.06 -12.99 -13.00
N GLY A 73 1.48 -14.11 -12.54
CA GLY A 73 2.23 -15.26 -12.00
C GLY A 73 2.97 -15.00 -10.68
N LYS A 74 2.84 -13.80 -10.09
CA LYS A 74 3.36 -13.43 -8.76
C LYS A 74 2.26 -13.54 -7.69
N PRO A 75 2.60 -13.72 -6.39
CA PRO A 75 1.62 -13.67 -5.32
C PRO A 75 0.83 -12.35 -5.33
N ALA A 76 -0.51 -12.45 -5.31
CA ALA A 76 -1.40 -11.29 -5.27
C ALA A 76 -2.58 -11.56 -4.34
N TYR A 77 -3.02 -10.52 -3.63
CA TYR A 77 -4.26 -10.55 -2.87
C TYR A 77 -5.42 -10.11 -3.76
N ILE A 78 -6.63 -10.52 -3.38
CA ILE A 78 -7.82 -9.76 -3.74
C ILE A 78 -8.19 -8.90 -2.53
N VAL A 79 -8.33 -7.60 -2.74
CA VAL A 79 -8.67 -6.61 -1.71
C VAL A 79 -9.93 -5.83 -2.11
N ARG A 80 -10.54 -5.17 -1.13
CA ARG A 80 -11.65 -4.22 -1.32
C ARG A 80 -11.29 -2.93 -0.60
N PHE A 81 -11.22 -1.82 -1.33
CA PHE A 81 -10.96 -0.49 -0.77
C PHE A 81 -12.21 0.08 -0.09
N GLU A 82 -12.05 1.00 0.86
CA GLU A 82 -13.19 1.59 1.59
C GLU A 82 -14.09 2.46 0.69
N ASP A 83 -13.49 3.22 -0.24
CA ASP A 83 -14.17 4.23 -1.06
C ASP A 83 -14.43 3.80 -2.53
N ASP A 84 -14.33 2.51 -2.86
CA ASP A 84 -14.36 1.98 -4.25
C ASP A 84 -15.59 1.10 -4.53
N ASP A 85 -16.78 1.53 -4.10
CA ASP A 85 -18.09 0.90 -4.34
C ASP A 85 -18.12 -0.64 -4.18
N GLU A 86 -17.48 -1.13 -3.11
CA GLU A 86 -17.38 -2.55 -2.76
C GLU A 86 -16.59 -3.44 -3.75
N ALA A 87 -15.88 -2.87 -4.73
CA ALA A 87 -15.18 -3.61 -5.78
C ALA A 87 -14.03 -4.48 -5.27
N GLU A 88 -13.95 -5.72 -5.78
CA GLU A 88 -12.78 -6.60 -5.62
C GLU A 88 -11.67 -6.19 -6.61
N ARG A 89 -10.46 -5.93 -6.11
CA ARG A 89 -9.28 -5.58 -6.90
C ARG A 89 -8.14 -6.57 -6.64
N GLU A 90 -7.49 -7.04 -7.70
CA GLU A 90 -6.23 -7.80 -7.57
C GLU A 90 -5.07 -6.83 -7.34
N VAL A 91 -4.30 -7.06 -6.27
CA VAL A 91 -3.11 -6.25 -5.94
C VAL A 91 -1.92 -7.16 -5.61
N PRO A 92 -0.74 -6.95 -6.22
CA PRO A 92 0.48 -7.69 -5.90
C PRO A 92 0.83 -7.65 -4.41
N ALA A 93 1.36 -8.75 -3.86
CA ALA A 93 1.64 -8.86 -2.44
C ALA A 93 2.73 -7.90 -1.92
N ASP A 94 3.64 -7.43 -2.78
CA ASP A 94 4.63 -6.38 -2.49
C ASP A 94 4.00 -4.97 -2.40
N ARG A 95 2.73 -4.82 -2.78
CA ARG A 95 1.98 -3.55 -2.76
C ARG A 95 0.90 -3.49 -1.69
N VAL A 96 0.95 -4.42 -0.74
CA VAL A 96 0.07 -4.49 0.43
C VAL A 96 0.90 -4.40 1.71
N LEU A 97 0.62 -3.41 2.53
CA LEU A 97 1.33 -3.08 3.76
C LEU A 97 0.40 -3.26 4.97
N ASP A 98 0.97 -3.61 6.12
CA ASP A 98 0.21 -3.59 7.38
C ASP A 98 -0.16 -2.15 7.76
N MET A 99 -1.23 -1.98 8.52
CA MET A 99 -1.65 -0.67 9.00
C MET A 99 -0.59 -0.08 9.95
N PRO A 100 -0.23 1.23 9.82
CA PRO A 100 0.69 1.85 10.76
C PRO A 100 0.11 1.83 12.18
N PRO A 101 0.96 1.64 13.21
CA PRO A 101 0.49 1.67 14.60
C PRO A 101 -0.15 3.02 14.89
N LYS A 102 -1.36 3.01 15.49
CA LYS A 102 -2.21 4.20 15.68
C LYS A 102 -1.42 5.40 16.18
N MET A 103 -1.07 6.30 15.26
CA MET A 103 -0.30 7.48 15.57
C MET A 103 -1.21 8.45 16.31
N LYS A 104 -0.93 8.68 17.60
CA LYS A 104 -1.45 9.87 18.27
C LYS A 104 -0.72 11.08 17.65
N LEU A 105 -1.31 11.67 16.61
CA LEU A 105 -1.00 13.06 16.29
C LEU A 105 -1.27 13.85 17.58
N LYS A 106 -0.28 14.61 18.01
CA LYS A 106 -0.56 15.71 18.93
C LYS A 106 -1.25 16.75 18.06
N GLU A 107 -2.46 17.14 18.43
CA GLU A 107 -3.02 18.39 17.91
C GLU A 107 -2.06 19.51 18.32
N ASP A 108 -1.51 20.21 17.33
CA ASP A 108 -0.74 21.42 17.59
C ASP A 108 -1.68 22.46 18.19
N LYS A 109 -1.28 23.02 19.34
CA LYS A 109 -2.09 23.86 20.23
C LYS A 109 -1.57 25.29 20.28
#